data_AF-A0A0G1H4V0-F1
#
_entry.id   AF-A0A0G1H4V0-F1
#
_cell.length_a   1.000
_cell.length_b   1.000
_cell.length_c   1.000
_cell.angle_alpha   90.00
_cell.angle_beta   90.00
_cell.angle_gamma   90.00
#
_symmetry.space_group_name_H-M   'P 1'
#
loop_
_entity.id
_entity.type
_entity.pdbx_description
1 polymer ?
#
loop_
_entity_poly.entity_id
_entity_poly.type
_entity_poly.pdbx_seq_one_letter_code
_entity_poly.pdbx_strand_id
1 'polypeptide(L)'
;MDEHVNVKTIILQLAALFAALGVIYLFLRLPDIASRKEREIVELKEITVTVPEGVNIRQIGEIFEKNGMFSKKVFLGAAESDEGYLFPDTYRFYKDATPQDAVLKMKENFLKKITPDILGEIAAQ
;
A
#
# COMPACT_ATOMS: atom_id res chain seq x y z
N MET A 1 27.20 30.58 -54.80
CA MET A 1 26.17 31.58 -54.42
C MET A 1 25.09 30.77 -53.73
N ASP A 2 24.97 30.70 -52.41
CA ASP A 2 25.53 31.51 -51.34
C ASP A 2 25.82 30.60 -50.15
N GLU A 3 27.10 30.44 -49.81
CA GLU A 3 27.52 29.61 -48.66
C GLU A 3 28.21 30.49 -47.61
N HIS A 4 27.63 31.68 -47.36
CA HIS A 4 27.76 32.27 -46.04
C HIS A 4 26.77 31.55 -45.13
N VAL A 5 27.06 30.27 -44.86
CA VAL A 5 26.53 29.59 -43.70
C VAL A 5 26.83 30.51 -42.53
N ASN A 6 25.79 31.21 -42.06
CA ASN A 6 25.96 32.28 -41.11
C ASN A 6 26.42 31.64 -39.82
N VAL A 7 27.72 31.72 -39.55
CA VAL A 7 28.40 31.06 -38.43
C VAL A 7 27.70 31.42 -37.12
N LYS A 8 27.17 32.65 -37.02
CA LYS A 8 26.36 33.09 -35.87
C LYS A 8 25.07 32.28 -35.74
N THR A 9 24.38 31.99 -36.84
CA THR A 9 23.17 31.16 -36.87
C THR A 9 23.46 29.71 -36.49
N ILE A 10 24.56 29.13 -36.95
CA ILE A 10 24.99 27.78 -36.52
C ILE A 10 25.29 27.75 -35.03
N ILE A 11 26.06 28.72 -34.52
CA ILE A 11 26.38 28.81 -33.10
C ILE A 11 25.09 28.96 -32.27
N LEU A 12 24.13 29.75 -32.75
CA LEU A 12 22.84 29.94 -32.08
C LEU A 12 22.00 28.66 -32.05
N GLN A 13 21.96 27.89 -33.16
CA GLN A 13 21.25 26.61 -33.22
C GLN A 13 21.89 25.55 -32.32
N LEU A 14 23.22 25.47 -32.29
CA LEU A 14 23.94 24.55 -31.40
C LEU A 14 23.73 24.91 -29.92
N ALA A 15 23.74 26.20 -29.57
CA ALA A 15 23.45 26.65 -28.21
C ALA A 15 22.01 26.31 -27.79
N ALA A 16 21.03 26.51 -28.68
CA ALA A 16 19.64 26.14 -28.44
C ALA A 16 19.46 24.61 -28.26
N LEU A 17 20.16 23.81 -29.07
CA LEU A 17 20.16 22.35 -28.95
C LEU A 17 20.75 21.90 -27.61
N PHE A 18 21.86 22.50 -27.18
CA PHE A 18 22.49 22.17 -25.92
C PHE A 18 21.61 22.54 -24.72
N ALA A 19 20.92 23.69 -24.77
CA ALA A 19 19.95 24.07 -23.76
C ALA A 19 18.76 23.10 -23.71
N ALA A 20 18.23 22.69 -24.86
CA ALA A 20 17.15 21.70 -24.95
C ALA A 20 17.57 20.34 -24.38
N LEU A 21 18.77 19.87 -24.72
CA LEU A 21 19.35 18.64 -24.17
C LEU A 21 19.57 18.74 -22.65
N GLY A 22 19.98 19.91 -22.15
CA GLY A 22 20.11 20.17 -20.71
C GLY A 22 18.78 20.12 -19.97
N VAL A 23 17.71 20.67 -20.56
CA VAL A 23 16.34 20.60 -20.00
C VAL A 23 15.81 19.17 -20.02
N ILE A 24 16.01 18.44 -21.13
CA ILE A 24 15.64 17.02 -21.25
C ILE A 24 16.42 16.19 -20.23
N TYR A 25 17.71 16.44 -20.07
CA TYR A 25 18.54 15.78 -19.07
C TYR A 25 18.07 16.10 -17.64
N LEU A 26 17.71 17.35 -17.34
CA LEU A 26 17.16 17.74 -16.04
C LEU A 26 15.83 17.00 -15.77
N PHE A 27 14.97 16.89 -16.78
CA PHE A 27 13.70 16.16 -16.70
C PHE A 27 13.91 14.65 -16.50
N LEU A 28 14.86 14.04 -17.23
CA LEU A 28 15.24 12.62 -17.09
C LEU A 28 16.00 12.34 -15.77
N ARG A 29 16.62 13.36 -15.17
CA ARG A 29 17.41 13.24 -13.94
C ARG A 29 16.63 13.62 -12.67
N LEU A 30 15.36 13.98 -12.79
CA LEU A 30 14.46 13.96 -11.65
C LEU A 30 13.90 12.53 -11.56
N PRO A 31 14.47 11.61 -10.74
CA PRO A 31 13.74 10.41 -10.38
C PRO A 31 12.48 10.90 -9.68
N ASP A 32 11.33 10.47 -10.19
CA ASP A 32 10.02 10.78 -9.64
C ASP A 32 10.06 10.82 -8.10
N ILE A 33 9.90 12.01 -7.52
CA ILE A 33 9.60 12.18 -6.09
C ILE A 33 8.20 11.58 -5.78
N ALA A 34 7.50 11.11 -6.81
CA ALA A 34 6.23 10.41 -6.74
C ALA A 34 6.33 9.00 -7.34
N SER A 35 7.25 8.16 -6.85
CA SER A 35 6.98 6.72 -6.77
C SER A 35 7.89 6.04 -5.77
N ARG A 36 7.25 5.55 -4.70
CA ARG A 36 7.51 4.27 -4.02
C ARG A 36 9.00 3.97 -3.92
N LYS A 37 9.60 4.18 -2.74
CA LYS A 37 9.88 3.03 -1.86
C LYS A 37 9.92 1.76 -2.70
N GLU A 38 11.01 1.59 -3.43
CA GLU A 38 11.70 0.32 -3.53
C GLU A 38 11.78 -0.15 -2.08
N ARG A 39 10.68 -0.72 -1.59
CA ARG A 39 10.78 -1.96 -0.87
C ARG A 39 11.53 -2.80 -1.89
N GLU A 40 12.86 -2.77 -1.76
CA GLU A 40 13.63 -3.97 -1.56
C GLU A 40 12.67 -5.14 -1.57
N ILE A 41 12.83 -6.03 -2.54
CA ILE A 41 12.15 -7.31 -2.55
C ILE A 41 12.74 -8.08 -1.35
N VAL A 42 12.53 -7.56 -0.12
CA VAL A 42 12.34 -8.34 1.07
C VAL A 42 11.36 -9.36 0.58
N GLU A 43 11.77 -10.62 0.57
CA GLU A 43 10.83 -11.72 0.48
C GLU A 43 9.84 -11.53 1.63
N LEU A 44 8.82 -10.69 1.43
CA LEU A 44 7.76 -10.46 2.39
C LEU A 44 6.93 -11.72 2.32
N LYS A 45 7.43 -12.75 3.01
CA LYS A 45 6.78 -14.04 3.11
C LYS A 45 5.42 -13.77 3.71
N GLU A 46 4.37 -13.96 2.91
CA GLU A 46 3.02 -13.80 3.38
C GLU A 46 2.66 -14.97 4.30
N ILE A 47 1.89 -14.68 5.34
CA ILE A 47 1.27 -15.64 6.23
C ILE A 47 -0.24 -15.56 6.08
N THR A 48 -0.88 -16.72 5.97
CA THR A 48 -2.34 -16.84 5.92
C THR A 48 -2.85 -17.23 7.30
N VAL A 49 -3.77 -16.45 7.84
CA VAL A 49 -4.36 -16.66 9.17
C VAL A 49 -5.88 -16.69 9.03
N THR A 50 -6.48 -17.78 9.50
CA THR A 50 -7.94 -17.94 9.54
C THR A 50 -8.47 -17.58 10.92
N VAL A 51 -9.45 -16.67 10.95
CA VAL A 51 -10.20 -16.28 12.15
C VAL A 51 -11.60 -16.87 12.04
N PRO A 52 -11.94 -17.92 12.81
CA PRO A 52 -13.27 -18.52 12.81
C PRO A 52 -14.34 -17.56 13.31
N GLU A 53 -15.60 -17.84 12.98
CA GLU A 53 -16.74 -17.14 13.56
C GLU A 53 -16.89 -17.45 15.06
N GLY A 54 -17.55 -16.54 15.79
CA GLY A 54 -17.84 -16.72 17.22
C GLY A 54 -16.64 -16.55 18.15
N VAL A 55 -15.48 -16.14 17.64
CA VAL A 55 -14.28 -15.87 18.45
C VAL A 55 -14.23 -14.41 18.89
N ASN A 56 -13.77 -14.17 20.12
CA ASN A 56 -13.55 -12.81 20.64
C ASN A 56 -12.12 -12.31 20.38
N ILE A 57 -11.87 -11.03 20.67
CA ILE A 57 -10.56 -10.39 20.41
C ILE A 57 -9.41 -11.07 21.17
N ARG A 58 -9.68 -11.73 22.31
CA ARG A 58 -8.66 -12.45 23.09
C ARG A 58 -8.23 -13.73 22.37
N GLN A 59 -9.18 -14.46 21.80
CA GLN A 59 -8.93 -15.65 21.00
C GLN A 59 -8.25 -15.30 19.66
N ILE A 60 -8.65 -14.19 19.04
CA ILE A 60 -7.97 -13.67 17.84
C ILE A 60 -6.49 -13.37 18.15
N GLY A 61 -6.22 -12.71 19.28
CA GLY A 61 -4.85 -12.46 19.73
C GLY A 61 -4.04 -13.74 19.94
N GLU A 62 -4.66 -14.81 20.47
CA GLU A 62 -4.00 -16.14 20.58
C GLU A 62 -3.72 -16.76 19.21
N ILE A 63 -4.63 -16.62 18.24
CA ILE A 63 -4.44 -17.12 16.88
C ILE A 63 -3.23 -16.41 16.25
N PHE A 64 -3.15 -15.08 16.34
CA PHE A 64 -2.02 -14.33 15.79
C PHE A 64 -0.69 -14.65 16.48
N GLU A 65 -0.71 -14.84 17.79
CA GLU A 65 0.48 -15.22 18.56
C GLU A 65 0.97 -16.64 18.21
N LYS A 66 0.06 -17.60 18.08
CA LYS A 66 0.38 -18.98 17.63
C LYS A 66 0.93 -19.02 16.20
N ASN A 67 0.49 -18.09 15.34
CA ASN A 67 1.00 -17.93 13.99
C ASN A 67 2.33 -17.14 13.93
N GLY A 68 2.86 -16.70 15.09
CA GLY A 68 4.16 -16.04 15.19
C GLY A 68 4.19 -14.61 14.63
N MET A 69 3.05 -13.93 14.55
CA MET A 69 2.98 -12.56 14.04
C MET A 69 3.36 -11.53 15.10
N PHE A 70 2.62 -11.49 16.21
CA PHE A 70 2.84 -10.58 17.32
C PHE A 70 2.25 -11.17 18.60
N SER A 71 2.69 -10.68 19.76
CA SER A 71 2.14 -11.18 21.03
C SER A 71 0.68 -10.81 21.20
N LYS A 72 -0.09 -11.70 21.85
CA LYS A 72 -1.50 -11.50 22.18
C LYS A 72 -1.72 -10.18 22.91
N LYS A 73 -0.82 -9.84 23.83
CA LYS A 73 -0.90 -8.61 24.64
C LYS A 73 -0.86 -7.35 23.77
N VAL A 74 0.04 -7.30 22.79
CA VAL A 74 0.18 -6.11 21.92
C VAL A 74 -1.02 -6.02 20.97
N PHE A 75 -1.53 -7.15 20.47
CA PHE A 75 -2.75 -7.18 19.69
C PHE A 75 -3.96 -6.63 20.46
N LEU A 76 -4.14 -7.09 21.70
CA LEU A 76 -5.25 -6.64 22.53
C LEU A 76 -5.23 -5.13 22.77
N GLY A 77 -4.05 -4.54 22.97
CA GLY A 77 -3.92 -3.08 23.08
C GLY A 77 -4.27 -2.32 21.81
N ALA A 78 -4.11 -2.93 20.63
CA ALA A 78 -4.49 -2.33 19.35
C ALA A 78 -5.97 -2.53 19.00
N ALA A 79 -6.60 -3.59 19.54
CA ALA A 79 -7.94 -4.03 19.16
C ALA A 79 -9.04 -3.72 20.20
N GLU A 80 -8.68 -3.16 21.36
CA GLU A 80 -9.61 -2.95 22.49
C GLU A 80 -10.86 -2.15 22.12
N SER A 81 -10.70 -1.10 21.31
CA SER A 81 -11.82 -0.25 20.85
C SER A 81 -12.64 -0.86 19.71
N ASP A 82 -12.21 -1.99 19.16
CA ASP A 82 -12.73 -2.57 17.91
C ASP A 82 -13.39 -3.94 18.09
N GLU A 83 -13.67 -4.34 19.34
CA GLU A 83 -14.41 -5.57 19.63
C GLU A 83 -15.79 -5.54 18.96
N GLY A 84 -16.14 -6.63 18.26
CA GLY A 84 -17.37 -6.73 17.46
C GLY A 84 -17.28 -6.16 16.03
N TYR A 85 -16.20 -5.44 15.69
CA TYR A 85 -15.98 -4.88 14.35
C TYR A 85 -14.89 -5.61 13.56
N LEU A 86 -14.28 -6.64 14.13
CA LEU A 86 -13.27 -7.45 13.45
C LEU A 86 -13.96 -8.64 12.77
N PHE A 87 -14.13 -8.55 11.44
CA PHE A 87 -14.88 -9.58 10.71
C PHE A 87 -14.13 -10.93 10.71
N PRO A 88 -14.79 -12.06 11.00
CA PRO A 88 -14.18 -13.38 10.90
C PRO A 88 -13.97 -13.77 9.43
N ASP A 89 -12.72 -14.04 9.05
CA ASP A 89 -12.36 -14.45 7.69
C ASP A 89 -10.95 -15.06 7.67
N THR A 90 -10.52 -15.50 6.49
CA THR A 90 -9.12 -15.84 6.23
C THR A 90 -8.38 -14.65 5.64
N TYR A 91 -7.37 -14.18 6.37
CA TYR A 91 -6.59 -13.02 6.01
C TYR A 91 -5.17 -13.41 5.61
N ARG A 92 -4.63 -12.70 4.61
CA ARG A 92 -3.21 -12.77 4.22
C ARG A 92 -2.49 -11.54 4.76
N PHE A 93 -1.40 -11.74 5.48
CA PHE A 93 -0.58 -10.67 6.05
C PHE A 93 0.87 -10.84 5.63
N TYR A 94 1.60 -9.73 5.56
CA TYR A 94 3.06 -9.80 5.51
C TYR A 94 3.61 -10.14 6.90
N LYS A 95 4.78 -10.79 6.96
CA LYS A 95 5.43 -11.15 8.23
C LYS A 95 5.77 -9.96 9.14
N ASP A 96 5.95 -8.78 8.55
CA ASP A 96 6.22 -7.52 9.25
C ASP A 96 4.95 -6.73 9.57
N ALA A 97 3.76 -7.28 9.28
CA ALA A 97 2.49 -6.61 9.56
C ALA A 97 2.36 -6.31 11.06
N THR A 98 2.00 -5.06 11.35
CA THR A 98 1.75 -4.62 12.72
C THR A 98 0.37 -5.08 13.21
N PRO A 99 0.15 -5.13 14.53
CA PRO A 99 -1.19 -5.37 15.09
C PRO A 99 -2.24 -4.40 14.55
N GLN A 100 -1.87 -3.13 14.33
CA GLN A 100 -2.74 -2.10 13.77
C GLN A 100 -3.13 -2.40 12.32
N ASP A 101 -2.18 -2.90 11.51
CA ASP A 101 -2.47 -3.34 10.13
C ASP A 101 -3.49 -4.49 10.12
N ALA A 102 -3.35 -5.43 11.06
CA ALA A 102 -4.29 -6.54 11.21
C ALA A 102 -5.69 -6.06 11.59
N VAL A 103 -5.80 -5.21 12.62
CA VAL A 103 -7.06 -4.60 13.06
C VAL A 103 -7.72 -3.82 11.94
N LEU A 104 -6.98 -2.95 11.26
CA LEU A 104 -7.49 -2.14 10.15
C LEU A 104 -8.06 -3.02 9.04
N LYS A 105 -7.30 -4.03 8.61
CA LYS A 105 -7.73 -4.95 7.54
C LYS A 105 -9.00 -5.72 7.90
N MET A 106 -9.13 -6.15 9.15
CA MET A 106 -10.33 -6.84 9.63
C MET A 106 -11.55 -5.91 9.69
N LYS A 107 -11.36 -4.64 10.10
CA LYS A 107 -12.41 -3.61 10.11
C LYS A 107 -12.87 -3.21 8.71
N GLU A 108 -11.93 -3.05 7.79
CA GLU A 108 -12.25 -2.79 6.38
C GLU A 108 -13.09 -3.93 5.79
N ASN A 109 -12.77 -5.19 6.14
CA ASN A 109 -13.56 -6.33 5.71
C ASN A 109 -14.97 -6.32 6.32
N PHE A 110 -15.11 -5.92 7.59
CA PHE A 110 -16.42 -5.72 8.22
C PHE A 110 -17.27 -4.72 7.45
N LEU A 111 -16.73 -3.51 7.18
CA LEU A 111 -17.44 -2.50 6.40
C LEU A 111 -17.79 -3.00 5.00
N LYS A 112 -16.85 -3.70 4.35
CA LYS A 112 -17.04 -4.22 3.00
C LYS A 112 -18.12 -5.29 2.92
N LYS A 113 -18.36 -6.08 3.97
CA LYS A 113 -19.38 -7.14 3.94
C LYS A 113 -20.72 -6.66 4.46
N ILE A 114 -20.72 -5.89 5.54
CA ILE A 114 -21.94 -5.37 6.14
C ILE A 114 -22.63 -4.36 5.22
N THR A 115 -21.89 -3.48 4.53
CA THR A 115 -22.54 -2.45 3.69
C THR A 115 -23.27 -3.05 2.48
N PRO A 116 -22.67 -3.93 1.66
CA PRO A 116 -23.40 -4.57 0.55
C PRO A 116 -24.49 -5.54 1.00
N ASP A 117 -24.30 -6.25 2.11
CA ASP A 117 -25.27 -7.22 2.62
C ASP A 117 -26.54 -6.49 3.12
N ILE A 118 -26.38 -5.47 3.97
CA ILE A 118 -27.51 -4.64 4.43
C ILE A 118 -28.18 -3.89 3.26
N LEU A 119 -27.40 -3.34 2.32
CA LEU A 119 -27.97 -2.65 1.15
C LEU A 119 -28.71 -3.61 0.21
N GLY A 120 -28.25 -4.85 0.08
CA GLY A 120 -28.90 -5.89 -0.70
C GLY A 120 -30.24 -6.32 -0.09
N GLU A 121 -30.31 -6.44 1.23
CA GLU A 121 -31.56 -6.78 1.94
C GLU A 121 -32.60 -5.67 1.85
N ILE A 122 -32.18 -4.39 1.97
CA ILE A 122 -33.10 -3.24 1.85
C ILE A 122 -33.65 -3.11 0.42
N ALA A 123 -32.85 -3.43 -0.60
CA ALA A 123 -33.28 -3.39 -2.00
C ALA A 123 -34.16 -4.58 -2.41
N ALA A 124 -34.18 -5.65 -1.61
CA ALA A 124 -34.95 -6.87 -1.86
C ALA A 124 -36.28 -6.96 -1.07
N GLN A 125 -36.58 -5.95 -0.23
CA GLN A 125 -37.87 -5.75 0.45
C GLN A 125 -38.75 -4.75 -0.30
#